data_AF-A0A5E6ZKH0-F1
#
_entry.id   AF-A0A5E6ZKH0-F1
#
_cell.length_a   1.000
_cell.length_b   1.000
_cell.length_c   1.000
_cell.angle_alpha   90.00
_cell.angle_beta   90.00
_cell.angle_gamma   90.00
#
_symmetry.space_group_name_H-M   'P 1'
#
loop_
_entity.id
_entity.type
_entity.pdbx_description
1 polymer ?
#
loop_
_entity_poly.entity_id
_entity_poly.type
_entity_poly.pdbx_seq_one_letter_code
_entity_poly.pdbx_strand_id
1 'polypeptide(L)'
;MASMYDLHDLPTGELALPGLPERTPVAAAIIRGEASWTVPGIYDFTVPIGVTSICAVCIGGGGGMYNTNPYYTGGGGSLGWANNLPVSPGQVIRVVVGVAGVNGAPGVVTKGGDSFISPDGGVTAYVNAPGGNILNNANIAPTPNGNVGGANASTQGGGGGGAGGYTSQGGKGGDTSTWVGLTSLDGGSGGSYNNYNGGGAGGGSWLYGSIIRNSPAPPPVTSGSTGGNADGSPPTRPNLNFNLFWGGGAGYWPAGSGAVRILWGAGRAFPATDVGLPI
;
A
#
# COMPACT_ATOMS: atom_id res chain seq x y z
N MET A 1 -20.12 -23.92 63.04
CA MET A 1 -18.84 -23.29 63.41
C MET A 1 -17.94 -23.27 62.19
N ALA A 2 -17.84 -22.13 61.51
CA ALA A 2 -16.69 -21.64 60.76
C ALA A 2 -17.08 -20.25 60.26
N SER A 3 -16.47 -19.23 60.88
CA SER A 3 -16.81 -17.82 60.72
C SER A 3 -16.33 -17.30 59.39
N MET A 4 -17.25 -16.61 58.72
CA MET A 4 -17.07 -15.66 57.63
C MET A 4 -15.99 -14.64 58.02
N TYR A 5 -14.93 -14.53 57.21
CA TYR A 5 -14.02 -13.38 57.25
C TYR A 5 -14.46 -12.42 56.15
N ASP A 6 -15.01 -11.30 56.59
CA ASP A 6 -15.37 -10.14 55.79
C ASP A 6 -14.08 -9.46 55.30
N LEU A 7 -13.98 -9.23 54.00
CA LEU A 7 -12.80 -8.68 53.30
C LEU A 7 -13.08 -7.29 52.73
N HIS A 8 -14.11 -6.61 53.23
CA HIS A 8 -14.36 -5.19 52.97
C HIS A 8 -13.56 -4.34 53.96
N ASP A 9 -12.52 -3.70 53.44
CA ASP A 9 -11.76 -2.55 53.98
C ASP A 9 -10.24 -2.81 54.07
N LEU A 10 -9.61 -3.02 52.92
CA LEU A 10 -8.23 -2.61 52.74
C LEU A 10 -8.23 -1.19 52.18
N PRO A 11 -7.75 -0.17 52.92
CA PRO A 11 -7.66 1.18 52.38
C PRO A 11 -6.70 1.16 51.20
N THR A 12 -7.17 1.60 50.03
CA THR A 12 -6.34 1.87 48.84
C THR A 12 -5.44 3.09 49.02
N GLY A 13 -5.05 3.38 50.27
CA GLY A 13 -4.07 4.39 50.61
C GLY A 13 -2.70 3.87 50.21
N GLU A 14 -2.27 4.26 49.02
CA GLU A 14 -0.87 4.30 48.64
C GLU A 14 -0.10 4.99 49.78
N LEU A 15 0.54 4.19 50.64
CA LEU A 15 1.44 4.65 51.68
C LEU A 15 2.63 5.31 50.98
N ALA A 16 2.50 6.61 50.71
CA ALA A 16 3.60 7.47 50.31
C ALA A 16 4.61 7.49 51.48
N LEU A 17 5.58 6.58 51.43
CA LEU A 17 6.72 6.57 52.33
C LEU A 17 7.46 7.92 52.16
N PRO A 18 7.48 8.78 53.20
CA PRO A 18 8.14 10.07 53.10
C PRO A 18 9.66 9.85 52.99
N GLY A 19 10.28 10.30 51.89
CA GLY A 19 11.73 10.41 51.79
C GLY A 19 12.46 9.43 50.86
N LEU A 20 11.77 8.60 50.08
CA LEU A 20 12.40 8.00 48.91
C LEU A 20 12.34 9.01 47.76
N PRO A 21 13.45 9.33 47.09
CA PRO A 21 13.43 10.20 45.92
C PRO A 21 12.46 9.58 44.92
N GLU A 22 11.46 10.36 44.49
CA GLU A 22 10.54 9.96 43.43
C GLU A 22 11.39 9.41 42.29
N ARG A 23 11.21 8.12 41.96
CA ARG A 23 11.95 7.50 40.87
C ARG A 23 11.58 8.31 39.63
N THR A 24 12.50 9.15 39.17
CA THR A 24 12.33 9.91 37.95
C THR A 24 11.91 8.90 36.88
N PRO A 25 10.73 9.03 36.25
CA PRO A 25 10.28 8.08 35.26
C PRO A 25 11.36 7.99 34.19
N VAL A 26 12.04 6.85 34.09
CA VAL A 26 12.95 6.61 32.99
C VAL A 26 12.07 6.57 31.75
N ALA A 27 12.15 7.60 30.90
CA ALA A 27 11.37 7.66 29.67
C ALA A 27 11.58 6.34 28.92
N ALA A 28 10.52 5.54 28.80
CA ALA A 28 10.59 4.26 28.13
C ALA A 28 11.07 4.52 26.70
N ALA A 29 12.21 3.94 26.33
CA ALA A 29 12.76 4.11 24.99
C ALA A 29 11.73 3.64 23.96
N ILE A 30 11.37 4.50 23.01
CA ILE A 30 10.43 4.12 21.95
C ILE A 30 11.10 3.12 21.05
N ILE A 31 10.67 1.86 21.16
CA ILE A 31 11.13 0.77 20.31
C ILE A 31 10.68 1.06 18.87
N ARG A 32 11.62 1.03 17.94
CA ARG A 32 11.32 1.06 16.50
C ARG A 32 10.50 -0.16 16.12
N GLY A 33 9.45 0.03 15.35
CA GLY A 33 8.63 -1.07 14.88
C GLY A 33 7.89 -0.77 13.59
N GLU A 34 7.28 -1.81 13.06
CA GLU A 34 6.47 -1.76 11.84
C GLU A 34 5.26 -2.68 11.93
N ALA A 35 4.25 -2.36 11.13
CA ALA A 35 3.12 -3.23 10.84
C ALA A 35 2.74 -3.07 9.37
N SER A 36 2.41 -4.18 8.70
CA SER A 36 1.95 -4.17 7.31
C SER A 36 0.71 -5.04 7.13
N TRP A 37 -0.16 -4.61 6.23
CA TRP A 37 -1.39 -5.30 5.84
C TRP A 37 -1.43 -5.39 4.33
N THR A 38 -1.42 -6.62 3.83
CA THR A 38 -1.33 -6.94 2.40
C THR A 38 -2.54 -7.71 1.89
N VAL A 39 -3.44 -8.10 2.79
CA VAL A 39 -4.70 -8.76 2.46
C VAL A 39 -5.83 -7.72 2.55
N PRO A 40 -6.68 -7.57 1.51
CA PRO A 40 -7.81 -6.68 1.55
C PRO A 40 -8.71 -6.88 2.77
N GLY A 41 -9.17 -5.78 3.37
CA GLY A 41 -9.98 -5.83 4.58
C GLY A 41 -9.92 -4.55 5.41
N ILE A 42 -10.59 -4.59 6.55
CA ILE A 42 -10.60 -3.54 7.55
C ILE A 42 -9.92 -4.07 8.80
N TYR A 43 -8.96 -3.32 9.32
CA TYR A 43 -8.18 -3.67 10.50
C TYR A 43 -8.11 -2.46 11.45
N ASP A 44 -7.76 -2.73 12.69
CA ASP A 44 -7.46 -1.72 13.70
C ASP A 44 -5.98 -1.81 14.11
N PHE A 45 -5.31 -0.66 14.13
CA PHE A 45 -3.95 -0.51 14.64
C PHE A 45 -3.97 0.31 15.93
N THR A 46 -3.57 -0.30 17.04
CA THR A 46 -3.40 0.42 18.30
C THR A 46 -2.00 1.01 18.36
N VAL A 47 -1.91 2.34 18.46
CA VAL A 47 -0.65 3.06 18.59
C VAL A 47 0.08 2.60 19.86
N PRO A 48 1.32 2.09 19.77
CA PRO A 48 2.05 1.62 20.94
C PRO A 48 2.27 2.72 21.99
N ILE A 49 2.42 2.31 23.25
CA ILE A 49 2.68 3.24 24.34
C ILE A 49 3.96 4.04 24.08
N GLY A 50 3.89 5.35 24.33
CA GLY A 50 4.97 6.31 24.11
C GLY A 50 5.17 6.76 22.65
N VAL A 51 4.47 6.16 21.68
CA VAL A 51 4.53 6.61 20.28
C VAL A 51 3.61 7.81 20.10
N THR A 52 4.19 8.94 19.71
CA THR A 52 3.46 10.21 19.46
C THR A 52 3.43 10.60 17.98
N SER A 53 4.14 9.88 17.12
CA SER A 53 3.99 10.02 15.68
C SER A 53 4.34 8.74 14.92
N ILE A 54 3.73 8.59 13.74
CA ILE A 54 3.95 7.44 12.84
C ILE A 54 4.26 7.92 11.42
N CYS A 55 4.80 7.03 10.59
CA CYS A 55 4.85 7.20 9.14
C CYS A 55 4.01 6.12 8.49
N ALA A 56 3.31 6.43 7.40
CA ALA A 56 2.45 5.47 6.74
C ALA A 56 2.54 5.58 5.21
N VAL A 57 2.38 4.44 4.55
CA VAL A 57 2.19 4.33 3.10
C VAL A 57 0.97 3.46 2.82
N CYS A 58 0.19 3.85 1.83
CA CYS A 58 -0.98 3.14 1.33
C CYS A 58 -0.82 2.97 -0.19
N ILE A 59 -1.22 1.82 -0.71
CA ILE A 59 -1.30 1.52 -2.14
C ILE A 59 -2.72 1.07 -2.43
N GLY A 60 -3.43 1.74 -3.33
CA GLY A 60 -4.79 1.35 -3.74
C GLY A 60 -4.78 0.07 -4.57
N GLY A 61 -5.90 -0.67 -4.58
CA GLY A 61 -6.05 -1.82 -5.49
C GLY A 61 -6.12 -1.36 -6.95
N GLY A 62 -5.68 -2.18 -7.89
CA GLY A 62 -5.81 -1.90 -9.33
C GLY A 62 -7.25 -2.11 -9.82
N GLY A 63 -7.61 -1.46 -10.92
CA GLY A 63 -8.91 -1.63 -11.58
C GLY A 63 -9.02 -2.94 -12.35
N GLY A 64 -10.23 -3.47 -12.54
CA GLY A 64 -10.49 -4.70 -13.29
C GLY A 64 -10.51 -4.52 -14.82
N MET A 65 -10.48 -5.63 -15.56
CA MET A 65 -10.61 -5.70 -17.03
C MET A 65 -12.02 -6.15 -17.45
N TYR A 66 -12.50 -5.60 -18.56
CA TYR A 66 -13.65 -6.14 -19.27
C TYR A 66 -13.29 -7.44 -20.01
N ASN A 67 -13.79 -8.59 -19.53
CA ASN A 67 -13.31 -9.92 -19.93
C ASN A 67 -13.56 -10.30 -21.40
N THR A 68 -14.63 -9.80 -22.02
CA THR A 68 -15.00 -10.14 -23.41
C THR A 68 -14.41 -9.18 -24.44
N ASN A 69 -13.82 -8.06 -24.01
CA ASN A 69 -13.17 -7.14 -24.90
C ASN A 69 -11.82 -6.69 -24.32
N PRO A 70 -10.69 -7.20 -24.85
CA PRO A 70 -9.35 -6.94 -24.34
C PRO A 70 -8.92 -5.47 -24.52
N TYR A 71 -9.77 -4.61 -25.09
CA TYR A 71 -9.51 -3.19 -25.28
C TYR A 71 -9.74 -2.36 -24.01
N TYR A 72 -10.26 -2.96 -22.94
CA TYR A 72 -10.66 -2.27 -21.72
C TYR A 72 -10.02 -2.89 -20.49
N THR A 73 -8.78 -2.47 -20.25
CA THR A 73 -7.99 -2.85 -19.09
C THR A 73 -8.20 -1.90 -17.91
N GLY A 74 -7.74 -2.33 -16.74
CA GLY A 74 -7.78 -1.54 -15.53
C GLY A 74 -6.57 -0.63 -15.39
N GLY A 75 -6.78 0.56 -14.83
CA GLY A 75 -5.71 1.42 -14.35
C GLY A 75 -5.06 0.87 -13.09
N GLY A 76 -3.81 1.29 -12.83
CA GLY A 76 -3.15 0.97 -11.58
C GLY A 76 -3.69 1.81 -10.43
N GLY A 77 -3.61 1.28 -9.21
CA GLY A 77 -3.89 2.01 -7.98
C GLY A 77 -2.85 3.10 -7.72
N SER A 78 -3.27 4.13 -6.99
CA SER A 78 -2.39 5.20 -6.53
C SER A 78 -1.53 4.73 -5.35
N LEU A 79 -0.46 5.47 -5.06
CA LEU A 79 0.33 5.31 -3.84
C LEU A 79 0.30 6.62 -3.07
N GLY A 80 -0.12 6.57 -1.82
CA GLY A 80 -0.15 7.70 -0.89
C GLY A 80 0.80 7.47 0.28
N TRP A 81 1.49 8.49 0.76
CA TRP A 81 2.33 8.36 1.96
C TRP A 81 2.46 9.67 2.76
N ALA A 82 2.79 9.53 4.04
CA ALA A 82 3.11 10.65 4.93
C ALA A 82 4.09 10.22 6.02
N ASN A 83 4.89 11.19 6.48
CA ASN A 83 5.78 11.04 7.63
C ASN A 83 5.30 11.90 8.79
N ASN A 84 5.70 11.53 10.00
CA ASN A 84 5.47 12.31 11.22
C ASN A 84 3.99 12.67 11.47
N LEU A 85 3.07 11.75 11.13
CA LEU A 85 1.66 11.89 11.43
C LEU A 85 1.47 11.91 12.95
N PRO A 86 0.88 12.95 13.53
CA PRO A 86 0.70 13.06 14.98
C PRO A 86 -0.34 12.04 15.45
N VAL A 87 -0.01 11.30 16.50
CA VAL A 87 -0.89 10.31 17.12
C VAL A 87 -0.77 10.36 18.64
N SER A 88 -1.75 9.80 19.34
CA SER A 88 -1.67 9.61 20.79
C SER A 88 -1.36 8.16 21.14
N PRO A 89 -0.53 7.89 22.17
CA PRO A 89 -0.36 6.54 22.70
C PRO A 89 -1.70 5.86 23.01
N GLY A 90 -1.89 4.63 22.56
CA GLY A 90 -3.14 3.87 22.72
C GLY A 90 -4.27 4.26 21.76
N GLN A 91 -4.10 5.29 20.92
CA GLN A 91 -5.07 5.64 19.88
C GLN A 91 -5.28 4.44 18.94
N VAL A 92 -6.53 4.17 18.58
CA VAL A 92 -6.86 3.19 17.56
C VAL A 92 -7.01 3.89 16.22
N ILE A 93 -6.25 3.43 15.23
CA ILE A 93 -6.28 3.92 13.85
C ILE A 93 -6.90 2.83 12.99
N ARG A 94 -7.93 3.20 12.21
CA ARG A 94 -8.51 2.30 11.22
C ARG A 94 -7.57 2.17 10.03
N VAL A 95 -7.34 0.95 9.61
CA VAL A 95 -6.58 0.60 8.42
C VAL A 95 -7.52 -0.08 7.44
N VAL A 96 -7.59 0.43 6.22
CA VAL A 96 -8.36 -0.18 5.13
C VAL A 96 -7.40 -0.54 4.00
N VAL A 97 -7.44 -1.81 3.60
CA VAL A 97 -6.70 -2.33 2.45
C VAL A 97 -7.67 -2.56 1.30
N GLY A 98 -7.47 -1.83 0.21
CA GLY A 98 -8.31 -1.88 -0.97
C GLY A 98 -8.31 -3.24 -1.66
N VAL A 99 -9.50 -3.73 -2.01
CA VAL A 99 -9.67 -4.91 -2.86
C VAL A 99 -9.21 -4.65 -4.29
N ALA A 100 -8.76 -5.68 -5.00
CA ALA A 100 -8.56 -5.60 -6.44
C ALA A 100 -9.90 -5.42 -7.17
N GLY A 101 -9.88 -4.69 -8.28
CA GLY A 101 -11.02 -4.63 -9.20
C GLY A 101 -11.30 -5.99 -9.83
N VAL A 102 -12.57 -6.28 -10.09
CA VAL A 102 -13.03 -7.57 -10.61
C VAL A 102 -13.04 -7.54 -12.13
N ASN A 103 -12.55 -8.63 -12.75
CA ASN A 103 -12.68 -8.84 -14.20
C ASN A 103 -14.08 -9.38 -14.50
N GLY A 104 -14.80 -8.81 -15.48
CA GLY A 104 -16.19 -9.21 -15.74
C GLY A 104 -16.79 -8.64 -17.01
N ALA A 105 -18.09 -8.85 -17.21
CA ALA A 105 -18.89 -8.30 -18.32
C ALA A 105 -19.10 -6.76 -18.17
N PRO A 106 -19.71 -6.01 -19.12
CA PRO A 106 -19.96 -4.58 -18.92
C PRO A 106 -20.85 -4.40 -17.70
N GLY A 107 -20.52 -3.43 -16.84
CA GLY A 107 -21.24 -3.19 -15.59
C GLY A 107 -20.87 -4.14 -14.44
N VAL A 108 -20.03 -5.14 -14.68
CA VAL A 108 -19.45 -6.02 -13.64
C VAL A 108 -18.00 -5.66 -13.32
N VAL A 109 -17.30 -5.00 -14.25
CA VAL A 109 -15.94 -4.51 -14.01
C VAL A 109 -15.96 -3.41 -12.95
N THR A 110 -15.12 -3.57 -11.93
CA THR A 110 -15.05 -2.60 -10.83
C THR A 110 -13.70 -1.87 -10.79
N LYS A 111 -13.75 -0.61 -10.34
CA LYS A 111 -12.59 0.13 -9.85
C LYS A 111 -11.95 -0.67 -8.71
N GLY A 112 -10.64 -0.58 -8.56
CA GLY A 112 -9.96 -1.05 -7.35
C GLY A 112 -10.45 -0.30 -6.11
N GLY A 113 -10.39 -0.97 -4.96
CA GLY A 113 -10.68 -0.35 -3.66
C GLY A 113 -9.58 0.61 -3.24
N ASP A 114 -9.98 1.67 -2.53
CA ASP A 114 -9.04 2.62 -1.93
C ASP A 114 -8.36 1.98 -0.71
N SER A 115 -7.08 2.29 -0.50
CA SER A 115 -6.36 1.96 0.73
C SER A 115 -6.09 3.23 1.52
N PHE A 116 -6.38 3.22 2.81
CA PHE A 116 -6.19 4.40 3.65
C PHE A 116 -5.97 4.04 5.12
N ILE A 117 -5.44 5.01 5.85
CA ILE A 117 -5.43 5.00 7.31
C ILE A 117 -6.20 6.21 7.85
N SER A 118 -6.96 6.01 8.90
CA SER A 118 -7.86 7.02 9.45
C SER A 118 -7.87 7.03 10.98
N PRO A 119 -7.73 8.20 11.64
CA PRO A 119 -7.82 8.31 13.09
C PRO A 119 -9.25 8.22 13.63
N ASP A 120 -10.26 8.41 12.79
CA ASP A 120 -11.67 8.61 13.17
C ASP A 120 -12.61 7.59 12.51
N GLY A 121 -12.06 6.46 12.08
CA GLY A 121 -12.85 5.36 11.52
C GLY A 121 -13.31 5.57 10.07
N GLY A 122 -12.75 6.54 9.35
CA GLY A 122 -12.92 6.72 7.90
C GLY A 122 -13.52 8.06 7.50
N VAL A 123 -13.75 8.98 8.44
CA VAL A 123 -14.28 10.33 8.14
C VAL A 123 -13.17 11.20 7.55
N THR A 124 -11.97 11.11 8.13
CA THR A 124 -10.76 11.74 7.61
C THR A 124 -9.68 10.69 7.38
N ALA A 125 -8.92 10.83 6.29
CA ALA A 125 -7.78 9.98 6.02
C ALA A 125 -6.49 10.74 6.36
N TYR A 126 -5.63 10.14 7.20
CA TYR A 126 -4.26 10.60 7.34
C TYR A 126 -3.47 10.38 6.05
N VAL A 127 -3.68 9.24 5.41
CA VAL A 127 -3.12 8.88 4.10
C VAL A 127 -4.20 8.16 3.32
N ASN A 128 -4.39 8.56 2.06
CA ASN A 128 -5.33 7.92 1.14
C ASN A 128 -4.64 7.62 -0.18
N ALA A 129 -4.79 6.38 -0.64
CA ALA A 129 -4.33 5.89 -1.92
C ALA A 129 -5.53 5.34 -2.70
N PRO A 130 -6.12 6.14 -3.60
CA PRO A 130 -7.24 5.70 -4.40
C PRO A 130 -6.94 4.45 -5.23
N GLY A 131 -7.92 3.57 -5.38
CA GLY A 131 -7.83 2.44 -6.29
C GLY A 131 -7.83 2.86 -7.76
N GLY A 132 -7.32 1.98 -8.61
CA GLY A 132 -7.19 2.19 -10.05
C GLY A 132 -8.55 2.22 -10.74
N ASN A 133 -8.75 3.22 -11.58
CA ASN A 133 -9.98 3.37 -12.35
C ASN A 133 -10.10 2.36 -13.49
N ILE A 134 -11.32 2.27 -14.00
CA ILE A 134 -11.64 1.55 -15.23
C ILE A 134 -11.77 2.56 -16.38
N LEU A 135 -11.56 2.12 -17.63
CA LEU A 135 -12.08 2.78 -18.84
C LEU A 135 -11.72 4.27 -19.04
N ASN A 136 -10.44 4.61 -19.24
CA ASN A 136 -9.96 5.98 -19.53
C ASN A 136 -10.30 7.05 -18.48
N ASN A 137 -10.92 6.69 -17.36
CA ASN A 137 -11.18 7.64 -16.28
C ASN A 137 -9.85 8.02 -15.62
N ALA A 138 -9.61 9.32 -15.48
CA ALA A 138 -8.43 9.84 -14.82
C ALA A 138 -8.35 9.32 -13.38
N ASN A 139 -7.19 8.77 -12.98
CA ASN A 139 -6.98 8.32 -11.62
C ASN A 139 -7.02 9.50 -10.63
N ILE A 140 -7.58 9.25 -9.45
CA ILE A 140 -7.68 10.25 -8.38
C ILE A 140 -6.33 10.37 -7.68
N ALA A 141 -5.87 11.60 -7.47
CA ALA A 141 -4.63 11.89 -6.77
C ALA A 141 -4.66 11.36 -5.33
N PRO A 142 -3.58 10.69 -4.86
CA PRO A 142 -3.45 10.31 -3.47
C PRO A 142 -3.18 11.53 -2.58
N THR A 143 -3.43 11.38 -1.28
CA THR A 143 -3.16 12.41 -0.28
C THR A 143 -2.39 11.82 0.92
N PRO A 144 -1.53 12.59 1.60
CA PRO A 144 -1.10 13.95 1.26
C PRO A 144 0.04 14.00 0.23
N ASN A 145 0.87 12.95 0.14
CA ASN A 145 1.96 12.83 -0.84
C ASN A 145 1.83 11.54 -1.64
N GLY A 146 2.53 11.45 -2.76
CA GLY A 146 2.61 10.26 -3.62
C GLY A 146 2.10 10.54 -5.03
N ASN A 147 1.81 9.47 -5.79
CA ASN A 147 1.45 9.60 -7.19
C ASN A 147 0.27 8.71 -7.59
N VAL A 148 -0.44 9.14 -8.63
CA VAL A 148 -1.50 8.36 -9.26
C VAL A 148 -0.94 7.13 -9.96
N GLY A 149 -1.73 6.07 -10.01
CA GLY A 149 -1.46 4.97 -10.94
C GLY A 149 -1.58 5.41 -12.40
N GLY A 150 -1.02 4.60 -13.28
CA GLY A 150 -1.12 4.75 -14.72
C GLY A 150 -2.54 4.44 -15.20
N ALA A 151 -2.95 5.17 -16.23
CA ALA A 151 -4.19 4.88 -16.95
C ALA A 151 -4.01 3.66 -17.87
N ASN A 152 -5.13 3.09 -18.30
CA ASN A 152 -5.18 2.18 -19.44
C ASN A 152 -4.81 2.90 -20.75
N ALA A 153 -4.47 2.13 -21.77
CA ALA A 153 -4.22 2.68 -23.10
C ALA A 153 -5.53 3.16 -23.77
N SER A 154 -5.45 4.21 -24.58
CA SER A 154 -6.62 4.84 -25.18
C SER A 154 -7.28 3.94 -26.24
N THR A 155 -8.53 3.54 -25.96
CA THR A 155 -9.58 3.07 -26.88
C THR A 155 -9.35 1.77 -27.68
N GLN A 156 -8.13 1.28 -27.88
CA GLN A 156 -7.86 0.07 -28.67
C GLN A 156 -6.73 -0.76 -28.04
N GLY A 157 -7.09 -1.87 -27.39
CA GLY A 157 -6.19 -3.01 -27.12
C GLY A 157 -4.88 -2.76 -26.41
N GLY A 158 -4.93 -2.13 -25.24
CA GLY A 158 -3.72 -1.92 -24.45
C GLY A 158 -3.61 -2.72 -23.17
N GLY A 159 -2.43 -2.69 -22.56
CA GLY A 159 -2.22 -3.27 -21.24
C GLY A 159 -2.84 -2.45 -20.10
N GLY A 160 -2.89 -3.03 -18.91
CA GLY A 160 -3.27 -2.35 -17.68
C GLY A 160 -2.25 -1.28 -17.28
N GLY A 161 -2.71 -0.26 -16.57
CA GLY A 161 -1.82 0.78 -16.03
C GLY A 161 -1.07 0.30 -14.79
N GLY A 162 0.17 0.73 -14.63
CA GLY A 162 0.97 0.40 -13.45
C GLY A 162 0.61 1.22 -12.23
N ALA A 163 0.92 0.77 -11.02
CA ALA A 163 0.63 1.51 -9.79
C ALA A 163 1.48 2.79 -9.65
N GLY A 164 0.99 3.77 -8.88
CA GLY A 164 1.70 5.02 -8.61
C GLY A 164 2.95 4.80 -7.76
N GLY A 165 4.05 5.51 -8.05
CA GLY A 165 5.30 5.44 -7.31
C GLY A 165 5.42 6.48 -6.21
N TYR A 166 6.55 6.46 -5.49
CA TYR A 166 6.86 7.47 -4.48
C TYR A 166 7.23 8.84 -5.08
N THR A 167 7.84 8.85 -6.27
CA THR A 167 8.39 10.02 -6.95
C THR A 167 7.90 10.16 -8.39
N SER A 168 7.29 9.11 -8.96
CA SER A 168 6.73 9.15 -10.31
C SER A 168 5.34 8.52 -10.39
N GLN A 169 4.56 8.95 -11.39
CA GLN A 169 3.27 8.32 -11.71
C GLN A 169 3.47 6.88 -12.19
N GLY A 170 2.41 6.09 -12.08
CA GLY A 170 2.37 4.77 -12.69
C GLY A 170 2.41 4.86 -14.22
N GLY A 171 3.07 3.90 -14.84
CA GLY A 171 3.21 3.79 -16.28
C GLY A 171 1.86 3.53 -16.95
N LYS A 172 1.58 4.27 -18.03
CA LYS A 172 0.40 4.04 -18.86
C LYS A 172 0.54 2.69 -19.59
N GLY A 173 -0.55 1.93 -19.66
CA GLY A 173 -0.62 0.73 -20.51
C GLY A 173 -0.25 1.05 -21.96
N GLY A 174 0.48 0.17 -22.62
CA GLY A 174 0.85 0.33 -24.04
C GLY A 174 -0.39 0.25 -24.93
N ASP A 175 -0.44 1.04 -26.02
CA ASP A 175 -1.54 0.98 -27.01
C ASP A 175 -1.16 0.09 -28.22
N THR A 176 -2.10 -0.14 -29.14
CA THR A 176 -1.87 -0.91 -30.38
C THR A 176 -0.79 -0.33 -31.30
N SER A 177 -0.35 0.91 -31.09
CA SER A 177 0.70 1.57 -31.89
C SER A 177 2.06 1.61 -31.20
N THR A 178 2.07 1.45 -29.88
CA THR A 178 3.24 1.50 -29.00
C THR A 178 3.35 0.17 -28.25
N TRP A 179 4.15 -0.72 -28.82
CA TRP A 179 4.46 -2.07 -28.33
C TRP A 179 5.16 -2.12 -26.95
N VAL A 180 5.26 -1.00 -26.25
CA VAL A 180 5.90 -0.85 -24.96
C VAL A 180 5.01 -0.01 -24.05
N GLY A 181 4.61 -0.56 -22.91
CA GLY A 181 4.05 0.24 -21.83
C GLY A 181 5.08 1.25 -21.34
N LEU A 182 4.64 2.45 -20.97
CA LEU A 182 5.55 3.45 -20.44
C LEU A 182 6.10 2.97 -19.09
N THR A 183 7.42 3.04 -18.93
CA THR A 183 8.07 2.69 -17.67
C THR A 183 7.98 3.85 -16.68
N SER A 184 7.82 3.49 -15.42
CA SER A 184 7.90 4.39 -14.28
C SER A 184 9.20 4.10 -13.51
N LEU A 185 9.82 5.12 -12.90
CA LEU A 185 11.11 4.97 -12.22
C LEU A 185 10.96 4.16 -10.91
N ASP A 186 9.87 4.41 -10.19
CA ASP A 186 9.58 3.81 -8.89
C ASP A 186 8.10 3.41 -8.68
N GLY A 187 7.25 3.67 -9.67
CA GLY A 187 5.93 3.08 -9.81
C GLY A 187 5.94 1.86 -10.72
N GLY A 188 4.77 1.22 -10.82
CA GLY A 188 4.57 0.15 -11.77
C GLY A 188 4.59 0.66 -13.20
N SER A 189 5.14 -0.10 -14.13
CA SER A 189 4.99 0.15 -15.57
C SER A 189 3.60 -0.22 -16.08
N GLY A 190 3.21 0.33 -17.22
CA GLY A 190 2.07 -0.22 -17.95
C GLY A 190 2.37 -1.59 -18.54
N GLY A 191 1.35 -2.43 -18.67
CA GLY A 191 1.45 -3.66 -19.44
C GLY A 191 1.55 -3.37 -20.94
N SER A 192 2.22 -4.25 -21.68
CA SER A 192 2.26 -4.20 -23.15
C SER A 192 1.31 -5.22 -23.79
N TYR A 193 0.93 -4.97 -25.04
CA TYR A 193 0.13 -5.86 -25.87
C TYR A 193 0.95 -6.31 -27.09
N ASN A 194 1.07 -7.63 -27.30
CA ASN A 194 1.50 -8.20 -28.57
C ASN A 194 0.33 -8.95 -29.20
N ASN A 195 -0.05 -8.54 -30.42
CA ASN A 195 -1.12 -9.06 -31.27
C ASN A 195 -1.75 -10.42 -30.88
N TYR A 196 -3.05 -10.34 -30.55
CA TYR A 196 -4.15 -11.31 -30.65
C TYR A 196 -4.73 -11.98 -29.40
N ASN A 197 -4.11 -12.02 -28.21
CA ASN A 197 -4.73 -12.78 -27.10
C ASN A 197 -4.62 -12.22 -25.66
N GLY A 198 -4.32 -10.93 -25.47
CA GLY A 198 -4.56 -10.27 -24.19
C GLY A 198 -3.58 -9.15 -23.84
N GLY A 199 -4.09 -8.04 -23.30
CA GLY A 199 -3.27 -6.94 -22.77
C GLY A 199 -2.53 -7.39 -21.51
N GLY A 200 -1.23 -7.09 -21.43
CA GLY A 200 -0.45 -7.32 -20.22
C GLY A 200 -1.01 -6.54 -19.04
N ALA A 201 -0.91 -7.09 -17.83
CA ALA A 201 -1.27 -6.33 -16.61
C ALA A 201 -0.24 -5.23 -16.33
N GLY A 202 -0.67 -4.19 -15.61
CA GLY A 202 0.23 -3.17 -15.12
C GLY A 202 1.06 -3.67 -13.93
N GLY A 203 2.30 -3.20 -13.81
CA GLY A 203 3.15 -3.50 -12.67
C GLY A 203 2.62 -2.86 -11.38
N GLY A 204 2.98 -3.43 -10.23
CA GLY A 204 2.66 -2.86 -8.91
C GLY A 204 3.75 -1.93 -8.37
N SER A 205 3.48 -1.33 -7.22
CA SER A 205 4.41 -0.48 -6.47
C SER A 205 4.94 -1.17 -5.22
N TRP A 206 6.12 -0.76 -4.79
CA TRP A 206 6.79 -1.30 -3.62
C TRP A 206 6.16 -0.77 -2.32
N LEU A 207 5.81 -1.68 -1.41
CA LEU A 207 5.39 -1.28 -0.05
C LEU A 207 6.57 -0.80 0.82
N TYR A 208 7.79 -1.16 0.44
CA TYR A 208 9.00 -1.00 1.24
C TYR A 208 9.88 0.18 0.82
N GLY A 209 9.32 1.20 0.17
CA GLY A 209 10.08 2.38 -0.23
C GLY A 209 10.73 2.26 -1.61
N SER A 210 11.26 3.41 -2.07
CA SER A 210 12.04 3.47 -3.30
C SER A 210 13.49 3.10 -2.97
N ILE A 211 13.99 2.04 -3.61
CA ILE A 211 15.41 1.71 -3.57
C ILE A 211 16.13 2.65 -4.53
N ILE A 212 16.45 3.88 -4.10
CA ILE A 212 17.48 4.67 -4.75
C ILE A 212 18.82 4.00 -4.42
N ARG A 213 19.16 2.91 -5.11
CA ARG A 213 20.52 2.37 -5.03
C ARG A 213 21.39 3.20 -5.96
N ASN A 214 22.42 3.84 -5.42
CA ASN A 214 23.59 4.34 -6.16
C ASN A 214 24.44 3.20 -6.79
N SER A 215 23.92 1.97 -6.82
CA SER A 215 24.52 0.89 -7.61
C SER A 215 24.15 1.14 -9.08
N PRO A 216 25.09 1.00 -10.04
CA PRO A 216 24.77 1.13 -11.46
C PRO A 216 23.53 0.29 -11.72
N ALA A 217 22.45 0.97 -12.11
CA ALA A 217 21.14 0.37 -12.23
C ALA A 217 21.31 -0.96 -12.97
N PRO A 218 20.86 -2.11 -12.41
CA PRO A 218 20.61 -3.24 -13.30
C PRO A 218 19.75 -2.67 -14.43
N PRO A 219 20.09 -2.95 -15.70
CA PRO A 219 19.47 -2.31 -16.87
C PRO A 219 17.98 -2.27 -16.61
N PRO A 220 17.33 -1.10 -16.77
CA PRO A 220 15.97 -0.82 -16.28
C PRO A 220 15.20 -2.10 -16.49
N VAL A 221 14.96 -2.82 -15.39
CA VAL A 221 14.19 -4.07 -15.50
C VAL A 221 12.93 -3.56 -16.13
N THR A 222 12.72 -3.95 -17.38
CA THR A 222 11.65 -3.46 -18.22
C THR A 222 10.43 -3.99 -17.52
N SER A 223 9.92 -3.22 -16.57
CA SER A 223 8.83 -3.61 -15.71
C SER A 223 7.59 -3.85 -16.58
N GLY A 224 7.57 -3.32 -17.81
CA GLY A 224 6.52 -3.56 -18.81
C GLY A 224 6.71 -4.78 -19.72
N SER A 225 7.85 -5.49 -19.71
CA SER A 225 8.05 -6.70 -20.54
C SER A 225 7.80 -8.00 -19.77
N THR A 226 7.87 -7.96 -18.44
CA THR A 226 7.21 -8.93 -17.58
C THR A 226 6.04 -8.24 -16.89
N GLY A 227 4.94 -8.05 -17.62
CA GLY A 227 3.61 -7.98 -17.00
C GLY A 227 3.36 -9.31 -16.28
N GLY A 228 4.12 -9.54 -15.21
CA GLY A 228 3.90 -10.61 -14.26
C GLY A 228 2.52 -10.39 -13.71
N ASN A 229 1.81 -11.49 -13.52
CA ASN A 229 0.46 -11.51 -12.98
C ASN A 229 0.28 -10.40 -11.95
N ALA A 230 -0.73 -9.56 -12.13
CA ALA A 230 -0.99 -8.45 -11.21
C ALA A 230 -1.31 -8.94 -9.78
N ASP A 231 -1.44 -10.26 -9.57
CA ASP A 231 -1.56 -10.96 -8.29
C ASP A 231 -0.24 -11.19 -7.52
N GLY A 232 0.91 -10.70 -8.00
CA GLY A 232 2.19 -10.89 -7.31
C GLY A 232 2.81 -12.29 -7.49
N SER A 233 2.30 -13.10 -8.43
CA SER A 233 2.99 -14.33 -8.81
C SER A 233 4.38 -13.96 -9.36
N PRO A 234 5.47 -14.46 -8.75
CA PRO A 234 6.80 -14.07 -9.16
C PRO A 234 7.04 -14.49 -10.62
N PRO A 235 7.73 -13.69 -11.44
CA PRO A 235 8.38 -14.25 -12.62
C PRO A 235 9.24 -15.42 -12.13
N THR A 236 9.37 -16.48 -12.93
CA THR A 236 10.03 -17.77 -12.64
C THR A 236 11.52 -17.70 -12.28
N ARG A 237 12.02 -16.58 -11.75
CA ARG A 237 13.36 -16.37 -11.20
C ARG A 237 13.37 -16.76 -9.71
N PRO A 238 13.91 -17.93 -9.35
CA PRO A 238 13.68 -18.59 -8.06
C PRO A 238 14.34 -17.93 -6.83
N ASN A 239 14.94 -16.74 -6.94
CA ASN A 239 15.83 -16.21 -5.89
C ASN A 239 15.46 -14.81 -5.37
N LEU A 240 14.27 -14.32 -5.67
CA LEU A 240 13.82 -13.01 -5.21
C LEU A 240 12.44 -13.15 -4.57
N ASN A 241 12.38 -12.98 -3.25
CA ASN A 241 11.15 -13.06 -2.44
C ASN A 241 10.20 -11.92 -2.81
N PHE A 242 9.36 -12.09 -3.85
CA PHE A 242 8.61 -11.00 -4.49
C PHE A 242 7.11 -10.95 -4.20
N ASN A 243 6.71 -11.17 -2.95
CA ASN A 243 5.36 -10.82 -2.46
C ASN A 243 5.25 -9.31 -2.12
N LEU A 244 5.86 -8.45 -2.96
CA LEU A 244 6.24 -7.07 -2.61
C LEU A 244 5.57 -5.97 -3.44
N PHE A 245 4.78 -6.34 -4.45
CA PHE A 245 4.21 -5.42 -5.43
C PHE A 245 2.68 -5.38 -5.33
N TRP A 246 2.11 -4.17 -5.29
CA TRP A 246 0.68 -3.96 -5.06
C TRP A 246 0.08 -2.96 -6.05
N GLY A 247 -1.23 -3.04 -6.28
CA GLY A 247 -2.00 -2.05 -7.02
C GLY A 247 -1.85 -2.07 -8.55
N GLY A 248 -1.27 -3.09 -9.16
CA GLY A 248 -1.19 -3.20 -10.63
C GLY A 248 -2.58 -3.31 -11.27
N GLY A 249 -2.84 -2.59 -12.36
CA GLY A 249 -4.12 -2.66 -13.08
C GLY A 249 -4.29 -3.98 -13.84
N ALA A 250 -5.51 -4.50 -13.92
CA ALA A 250 -5.81 -5.73 -14.64
C ALA A 250 -5.53 -5.59 -16.15
N GLY A 251 -4.93 -6.63 -16.70
CA GLY A 251 -4.99 -6.95 -18.12
C GLY A 251 -5.82 -8.22 -18.29
N TYR A 252 -5.32 -9.17 -19.07
CA TYR A 252 -5.88 -10.52 -19.08
C TYR A 252 -5.80 -11.21 -17.70
N TRP A 253 -4.87 -10.75 -16.87
CA TRP A 253 -4.69 -11.21 -15.49
C TRP A 253 -5.50 -10.35 -14.50
N PRO A 254 -5.90 -10.92 -13.35
CA PRO A 254 -6.56 -10.18 -12.27
C PRO A 254 -5.73 -8.97 -11.84
N ALA A 255 -6.40 -7.90 -11.39
CA ALA A 255 -5.73 -6.74 -10.81
C ALA A 255 -5.05 -7.08 -9.47
N GLY A 256 -4.07 -6.25 -9.10
CA GLY A 256 -3.42 -6.33 -7.80
C GLY A 256 -4.26 -5.71 -6.70
N SER A 257 -4.22 -6.30 -5.51
CA SER A 257 -4.81 -5.69 -4.32
C SER A 257 -4.00 -4.49 -3.84
N GLY A 258 -4.59 -3.72 -2.93
CA GLY A 258 -3.89 -2.69 -2.20
C GLY A 258 -3.00 -3.24 -1.07
N ALA A 259 -2.26 -2.34 -0.43
CA ALA A 259 -1.49 -2.65 0.78
C ALA A 259 -1.31 -1.40 1.64
N VAL A 260 -1.05 -1.61 2.93
CA VAL A 260 -0.76 -0.54 3.89
C VAL A 260 0.44 -0.95 4.74
N ARG A 261 1.31 0.02 5.07
CA ARG A 261 2.39 -0.15 6.05
C ARG A 261 2.52 1.07 6.94
N ILE A 262 2.73 0.83 8.23
CA ILE A 262 2.94 1.84 9.27
C ILE A 262 4.30 1.59 9.94
N LEU A 263 5.05 2.67 10.17
CA LEU A 263 6.35 2.68 10.86
C LEU A 263 6.32 3.61 12.08
N TRP A 264 7.01 3.23 13.16
CA TRP A 264 7.22 4.08 14.34
C TRP A 264 8.65 3.90 14.92
N GLY A 265 9.05 4.78 15.85
CA GLY A 265 10.41 4.85 16.41
C GLY A 265 11.47 5.49 15.49
N ALA A 266 12.68 5.70 16.00
CA ALA A 266 13.71 6.52 15.36
C ALA A 266 14.11 6.03 13.95
N GLY A 267 14.51 6.96 13.07
CA GLY A 267 15.00 6.64 11.72
C GLY A 267 13.92 6.24 10.69
N ARG A 268 12.63 6.47 11.00
CA ARG A 268 11.50 6.18 10.11
C ARG A 268 11.24 7.30 9.09
N ALA A 269 11.12 6.94 7.82
CA ALA A 269 10.66 7.84 6.76
C ALA A 269 10.27 7.07 5.48
N PHE A 270 9.31 7.60 4.74
CA PHE A 270 9.15 7.36 3.30
C PHE A 270 9.65 8.60 2.52
N PRO A 271 10.07 8.46 1.26
CA PRO A 271 10.20 7.23 0.49
C PRO A 271 11.49 6.46 0.78
N ALA A 272 12.44 7.11 1.44
CA ALA A 272 13.71 6.53 1.85
C ALA A 272 13.59 5.94 3.24
N THR A 273 13.61 4.62 3.35
CA THR A 273 14.05 3.97 4.58
C THR A 273 15.00 2.84 4.27
N ASP A 274 16.00 2.73 5.13
CA ASP A 274 16.71 1.51 5.50
C ASP A 274 15.67 0.49 6.03
N VAL A 275 14.91 -0.05 5.08
CA VAL A 275 13.85 -1.05 5.25
C VAL A 275 14.47 -2.43 5.32
N GLY A 276 15.48 -2.60 6.17
CA GLY A 276 16.15 -3.87 6.40
C GLY A 276 15.16 -5.01 6.23
N LEU A 277 15.49 -5.97 5.36
CA LEU A 277 14.70 -7.18 5.18
C LEU A 277 14.28 -7.66 6.58
N PRO A 278 13.03 -8.11 6.78
CA PRO A 278 12.61 -8.61 8.08
C PRO A 278 13.69 -9.54 8.60
N ILE A 279 14.30 -9.16 9.73
CA ILE A 279 15.31 -9.97 10.41
C ILE A 279 14.70 -11.29 10.88
#